data_AF-A0AB38D2K1-F1
#
_entry.id   AF-A0AB38D2K1-F1
#
_cell.length_a   1.000
_cell.length_b   1.000
_cell.length_c   1.000
_cell.angle_alpha   90.00
_cell.angle_beta   90.00
_cell.angle_gamma   90.00
#
_symmetry.space_group_name_H-M   'P 1'
#
loop_
_entity.id
_entity.type
_entity.pdbx_description
1 polymer ?
#
loop_
_entity_poly.entity_id
_entity_poly.type
_entity_poly.pdbx_seq_one_letter_code
_entity_poly.pdbx_strand_id
1 'polypeptide(L)'
;MGRLRDTTATNVTAGREIQIRLARRIRETEQKAQVLADRLVRGGQPISAEDAADALERLHKADQEIDELLMELVAAGVLEGATTAQAAKLTGIGTATLTRRLPRELTDLRGRNLAPDRKARWRYRATAD
;
A
#
# COMPACT_ATOMS: atom_id res chain seq x y z
N MET A 1 16.02 9.20 -16.21
CA MET A 1 14.74 9.10 -15.46
C MET A 1 13.82 10.21 -15.95
N GLY A 2 12.59 9.88 -16.35
CA GLY A 2 11.60 10.90 -16.70
C GLY A 2 11.24 11.73 -15.45
N ARG A 3 11.24 13.06 -15.59
CA ARG A 3 10.85 13.98 -14.52
C ARG A 3 9.38 13.71 -14.16
N LEU A 4 9.07 13.47 -12.88
CA LEU A 4 7.69 13.38 -12.43
C LEU A 4 6.97 14.68 -12.79
N ARG A 5 5.77 14.57 -13.36
CA ARG A 5 4.95 15.73 -13.73
C ARG A 5 4.51 16.50 -12.49
N ASP A 6 4.21 17.78 -12.64
CA ASP A 6 3.70 18.57 -11.53
C ASP A 6 2.32 18.06 -11.11
N THR A 7 2.06 18.06 -9.80
CA THR A 7 0.84 17.50 -9.23
C THR A 7 -0.35 18.43 -9.47
N THR A 8 -1.49 17.88 -9.88
CA THR A 8 -2.76 18.64 -10.01
C THR A 8 -3.53 18.67 -8.69
N ALA A 9 -4.49 19.59 -8.56
CA ALA A 9 -5.38 19.62 -7.39
C ALA A 9 -6.17 18.30 -7.23
N THR A 10 -6.58 17.69 -8.35
CA THR A 10 -7.30 16.40 -8.32
C THR A 10 -6.39 15.24 -7.92
N ASN A 11 -5.08 15.30 -8.22
CA ASN A 11 -4.11 14.34 -7.69
C ASN A 11 -3.96 14.43 -6.17
N VAL A 12 -3.92 15.64 -5.59
CA VAL A 12 -3.83 15.83 -4.13
C VAL A 12 -5.03 15.23 -3.43
N THR A 13 -6.24 15.56 -3.88
CA THR A 13 -7.48 15.01 -3.31
C THR A 13 -7.53 13.49 -3.42
N ALA A 14 -7.27 12.95 -4.62
CA ALA A 14 -7.27 11.49 -4.83
C ALA A 14 -6.20 10.78 -3.99
N GLY A 15 -4.98 11.35 -3.92
CA GLY A 15 -3.88 10.82 -3.12
C GLY A 15 -4.28 10.66 -1.65
N ARG A 16 -4.87 11.69 -1.04
CA ARG A 16 -5.32 11.65 0.36
C ARG A 16 -6.41 10.60 0.59
N GLU A 17 -7.41 10.53 -0.30
CA GLU A 17 -8.48 9.54 -0.18
C GLU A 17 -7.98 8.10 -0.37
N ILE A 18 -7.00 7.89 -1.24
CA ILE A 18 -6.34 6.60 -1.42
C ILE A 18 -5.54 6.24 -0.16
N GLN A 19 -4.75 7.17 0.39
CA GLN A 19 -3.96 6.95 1.61
C GLN A 19 -4.84 6.52 2.79
N ILE A 20 -5.98 7.19 3.03
CA ILE A 20 -6.92 6.83 4.10
C ILE A 20 -7.46 5.41 3.91
N ARG A 21 -7.81 5.02 2.68
CA ARG A 21 -8.31 3.66 2.39
C ARG A 21 -7.23 2.60 2.57
N LEU A 22 -6.02 2.86 2.12
CA LEU A 22 -4.89 1.95 2.28
C LEU A 22 -4.52 1.78 3.76
N ALA A 23 -4.45 2.86 4.53
CA ALA A 23 -4.20 2.80 5.97
C ALA A 23 -5.25 1.98 6.72
N ARG A 24 -6.54 2.09 6.35
CA ARG A 24 -7.61 1.24 6.90
C ARG A 24 -7.40 -0.24 6.56
N ARG A 25 -7.08 -0.55 5.31
CA ARG A 25 -6.82 -1.93 4.87
C ARG A 25 -5.60 -2.53 5.58
N ILE A 26 -4.51 -1.79 5.71
CA ILE A 26 -3.31 -2.23 6.46
C ILE A 26 -3.71 -2.61 7.89
N ARG A 27 -4.41 -1.72 8.60
CA ARG A 27 -4.88 -1.99 9.96
C ARG A 27 -5.78 -3.23 10.03
N GLU A 28 -6.69 -3.40 9.07
CA GLU A 28 -7.56 -4.59 9.02
C GLU A 28 -6.77 -5.88 8.81
N THR A 29 -5.74 -5.86 7.95
CA THR A 29 -4.87 -7.01 7.70
C THR A 29 -4.00 -7.32 8.93
N GLU A 30 -3.42 -6.30 9.57
CA GLU A 30 -2.67 -6.45 10.83
C GLU A 30 -3.54 -7.06 11.93
N GLN A 31 -4.78 -6.59 12.09
CA GLN A 31 -5.70 -7.13 13.09
C GLN A 31 -6.03 -8.61 12.83
N LYS A 32 -6.25 -9.00 11.58
CA LYS A 32 -6.48 -10.41 11.22
C LYS A 32 -5.23 -11.26 11.50
N ALA A 33 -4.04 -10.77 11.17
CA ALA A 33 -2.78 -11.44 11.47
C ALA A 33 -2.56 -11.61 12.97
N GLN A 34 -2.83 -10.57 13.77
CA GLN A 34 -2.70 -10.63 15.23
C GLN A 34 -3.60 -11.70 15.86
N VAL A 35 -4.85 -11.84 15.38
CA VAL A 35 -5.77 -12.89 15.87
C VAL A 35 -5.20 -14.29 15.62
N LEU A 36 -4.49 -14.50 14.51
CA LEU A 36 -3.83 -15.77 14.21
C LEU A 36 -2.64 -16.02 15.14
N ALA A 37 -1.80 -15.00 15.36
CA ALA A 37 -0.67 -15.09 16.28
C ALA A 37 -1.11 -15.33 17.73
N ASP A 38 -2.16 -14.64 18.19
CA ASP A 38 -2.70 -14.80 19.54
C ASP A 38 -3.22 -16.23 19.79
N ARG A 39 -3.78 -16.88 18.78
CA ARG A 39 -4.19 -18.30 18.86
C ARG A 39 -3.02 -19.24 19.11
N LEU A 40 -1.85 -18.96 18.52
CA LEU A 40 -0.64 -19.77 18.73
C LEU A 40 -0.05 -19.58 20.13
N VAL A 41 -0.17 -18.37 20.71
CA VAL A 41 0.46 -18.01 22.00
C VAL A 41 -0.45 -18.30 23.20
N ARG A 42 -1.75 -18.04 23.10
CA ARG A 42 -2.69 -18.07 24.24
C ARG A 42 -3.34 -19.42 24.49
N GLY A 43 -3.08 -20.41 23.64
CA GLY A 43 -3.84 -21.66 23.62
C GLY A 43 -3.70 -22.54 24.85
N GLY A 44 -2.56 -22.52 25.57
CA GLY A 44 -2.25 -23.43 26.70
C GLY A 44 -2.26 -24.94 26.36
N GLN A 45 -2.89 -25.30 25.26
CA GLN A 45 -2.96 -26.59 24.60
C GLN A 45 -1.76 -26.71 23.65
N PRO A 46 -1.13 -27.89 23.57
CA PRO A 46 -0.16 -28.18 22.54
C PRO A 46 -0.81 -27.96 21.16
N ILE A 47 -0.23 -27.07 20.35
CA ILE A 47 -0.61 -26.91 18.94
C ILE A 47 0.00 -28.05 18.14
N SER A 48 -0.77 -28.62 17.22
CA SER A 48 -0.24 -29.61 16.28
C SER A 48 0.77 -28.94 15.33
N ALA A 49 1.67 -29.74 14.75
CA ALA A 49 2.62 -29.23 13.76
C ALA A 49 1.89 -28.69 12.50
N GLU A 50 0.75 -29.27 12.15
CA GLU A 50 -0.09 -28.85 11.03
C GLU A 50 -0.73 -27.49 11.29
N ASP A 51 -1.33 -27.29 12.47
CA ASP A 51 -1.92 -26.00 12.86
C ASP A 51 -0.87 -24.88 12.92
N ALA A 52 0.34 -25.21 13.38
CA ALA A 52 1.45 -24.26 13.43
C ALA A 52 1.90 -23.86 12.01
N ALA A 53 2.03 -24.83 11.10
CA ALA A 53 2.40 -24.57 9.69
C ALA A 53 1.34 -23.72 8.97
N ASP A 54 0.05 -24.06 9.13
CA ASP A 54 -1.07 -23.30 8.57
C ASP A 54 -1.10 -21.85 9.06
N ALA A 55 -0.87 -21.64 10.36
CA ALA A 55 -0.84 -20.31 10.94
C ALA A 55 0.36 -19.50 10.43
N LEU A 56 1.54 -20.11 10.32
CA LEU A 56 2.73 -19.49 9.74
C LEU A 56 2.51 -19.09 8.28
N GLU A 57 1.88 -19.95 7.47
CA GLU A 57 1.57 -19.63 6.07
C GLU A 57 0.64 -18.42 5.98
N ARG A 58 -0.40 -18.37 6.81
CA ARG A 58 -1.34 -17.24 6.82
C ARG A 58 -0.70 -15.95 7.31
N LEU A 59 0.16 -16.02 8.33
CA LEU A 59 0.93 -14.87 8.80
C LEU A 59 1.88 -14.36 7.71
N HIS A 60 2.57 -15.27 7.01
CA HIS A 60 3.45 -14.90 5.91
C HIS A 60 2.70 -14.22 4.76
N LYS A 61 1.51 -14.73 4.40
CA LYS A 61 0.63 -14.09 3.40
C LYS A 61 0.18 -12.70 3.84
N ALA A 62 -0.19 -12.53 5.12
CA ALA A 62 -0.58 -11.23 5.64
C ALA A 62 0.57 -10.22 5.64
N ASP A 63 1.79 -10.66 5.98
CA ASP A 63 3.00 -9.85 5.92
C ASP A 63 3.26 -9.37 4.48
N GLN A 64 3.19 -10.26 3.50
CA GLN A 64 3.31 -9.90 2.08
C GLN A 64 2.24 -8.90 1.63
N GLU A 65 0.98 -9.09 2.03
CA GLU A 65 -0.11 -8.15 1.70
C GLU A 65 0.12 -6.77 2.33
N ILE A 66 0.57 -6.71 3.58
CA ILE A 66 0.92 -5.45 4.25
C ILE A 66 2.05 -4.75 3.50
N ASP A 67 3.08 -5.50 3.09
CA ASP A 67 4.23 -5.00 2.33
C ASP A 67 3.79 -4.35 1.00
N GLU A 68 2.87 -4.99 0.29
CA GLU A 68 2.28 -4.45 -0.94
C GLU A 68 1.46 -3.18 -0.68
N LEU A 69 0.60 -3.20 0.34
CA LEU A 69 -0.23 -2.05 0.73
C LEU A 69 0.63 -0.85 1.16
N LEU A 70 1.78 -1.10 1.81
CA LEU A 70 2.74 -0.04 2.17
C LEU A 70 3.37 0.59 0.92
N MET A 71 3.72 -0.20 -0.09
CA MET A 71 4.22 0.34 -1.37
C MET A 71 3.14 1.14 -2.11
N GLU A 72 1.89 0.67 -2.09
CA GLU A 72 0.76 1.45 -2.61
C GLU A 72 0.57 2.77 -1.86
N LEU A 73 0.72 2.77 -0.54
CA LEU A 73 0.59 3.95 0.31
C LEU A 73 1.65 4.99 -0.04
N VAL A 74 2.90 4.55 -0.24
CA VAL A 74 3.98 5.42 -0.71
C VAL A 74 3.68 5.98 -2.10
N ALA A 75 3.18 5.17 -3.03
CA ALA A 75 2.80 5.64 -4.37
C ALA A 75 1.66 6.67 -4.32
N ALA A 76 0.71 6.54 -3.39
CA ALA A 76 -0.33 7.54 -3.16
C ALA A 76 0.25 8.87 -2.63
N GLY A 77 1.31 8.82 -1.80
CA GLY A 77 2.07 10.01 -1.41
C GLY A 77 2.82 10.66 -2.59
N VAL A 78 3.37 9.84 -3.49
CA VAL A 78 4.00 10.34 -4.73
C VAL A 78 2.97 11.00 -5.64
N LEU A 79 1.76 10.45 -5.74
CA LEU A 79 0.63 11.05 -6.45
C LEU A 79 0.26 12.42 -5.86
N GLU A 80 0.25 12.56 -4.53
CA GLU A 80 0.03 13.85 -3.84
C GLU A 80 1.18 14.86 -4.04
N GLY A 81 2.31 14.42 -4.57
CA GLY A 81 3.41 15.30 -4.97
C GLY A 81 4.75 15.01 -4.31
N ALA A 82 4.81 14.08 -3.36
CA ALA A 82 6.08 13.65 -2.80
C ALA A 82 7.01 13.13 -3.91
N THR A 83 8.30 13.43 -3.79
CA THR A 83 9.32 12.83 -4.64
C THR A 83 9.71 11.46 -4.09
N THR A 84 10.23 10.57 -4.95
CA THR A 84 10.79 9.28 -4.49
C THR A 84 11.92 9.46 -3.49
N ALA A 85 12.67 10.57 -3.55
CA ALA A 85 13.71 10.90 -2.58
C ALA A 85 13.13 11.25 -1.20
N GLN A 86 12.04 12.04 -1.15
CA GLN A 86 11.32 12.33 0.09
C GLN A 86 10.71 11.06 0.69
N ALA A 87 10.08 10.24 -0.15
CA ALA A 87 9.54 8.94 0.26
C ALA A 87 10.62 8.02 0.85
N ALA A 88 11.78 7.92 0.19
CA ALA A 88 12.92 7.14 0.68
C ALA A 88 13.41 7.63 2.05
N LYS A 89 13.52 8.95 2.23
CA LYS A 89 13.92 9.56 3.51
C LYS A 89 12.93 9.26 4.64
N LEU A 90 11.63 9.30 4.36
CA LEU A 90 10.58 9.10 5.38
C LEU A 90 10.36 7.63 5.73
N THR A 91 10.53 6.72 4.78
CA THR A 91 10.26 5.30 4.96
C THR A 91 11.51 4.48 5.29
N GLY A 92 12.70 5.03 5.05
CA GLY A 92 13.95 4.27 5.10
C GLY A 92 14.14 3.30 3.93
N ILE A 93 13.19 3.20 3.00
CA ILE A 93 13.27 2.33 1.83
C ILE A 93 14.19 2.98 0.80
N GLY A 94 15.20 2.23 0.32
CA GLY A 94 16.11 2.71 -0.70
C GLY A 94 15.38 3.19 -1.97
N THR A 95 15.86 4.30 -2.55
CA THR A 95 15.27 4.90 -3.77
C THR A 95 15.18 3.90 -4.93
N ALA A 96 16.20 3.05 -5.12
CA ALA A 96 16.21 2.01 -6.13
C ALA A 96 15.11 0.95 -5.93
N THR A 97 14.77 0.63 -4.68
CA THR A 97 13.68 -0.28 -4.35
C THR A 97 12.35 0.39 -4.62
N LEU A 98 12.16 1.65 -4.21
CA LEU A 98 10.95 2.40 -4.50
C LEU A 98 10.71 2.52 -6.02
N THR A 99 11.72 2.88 -6.81
CA THR A 99 11.56 2.97 -8.27
C THR A 99 11.16 1.64 -8.93
N ARG A 100 11.54 0.50 -8.34
CA ARG A 100 11.20 -0.83 -8.86
C ARG A 100 9.84 -1.34 -8.38
N ARG A 101 9.51 -1.12 -7.10
CA ARG A 101 8.34 -1.71 -6.43
C ARG A 101 7.12 -0.80 -6.40
N LEU A 102 7.27 0.51 -6.60
CA LEU A 102 6.11 1.40 -6.59
C LEU A 102 5.14 1.06 -7.74
N PRO A 103 3.83 0.96 -7.46
CA PRO A 103 2.81 0.73 -8.49
C PRO A 103 2.81 1.84 -9.55
N ARG A 104 3.33 1.52 -10.74
CA ARG A 104 3.43 2.50 -11.84
C ARG A 104 2.08 3.05 -12.26
N GLU A 105 1.07 2.20 -12.30
CA GLU A 105 -0.31 2.59 -12.64
C GLU A 105 -0.84 3.72 -11.75
N LEU A 106 -0.38 3.82 -10.49
CA LEU A 106 -0.76 4.90 -9.58
C LEU A 106 0.16 6.13 -9.74
N THR A 107 1.47 5.94 -9.88
CA THR A 107 2.41 7.06 -10.06
C THR A 107 2.25 7.76 -11.41
N ASP A 108 1.81 7.05 -12.45
CA ASP A 108 1.62 7.56 -13.81
C ASP A 108 0.35 8.44 -13.94
N LEU A 109 -0.52 8.42 -12.93
CA LEU A 109 -1.65 9.33 -12.80
C LEU A 109 -1.22 10.75 -12.41
N ARG A 110 -0.02 10.92 -11.86
CA ARG A 110 0.50 12.23 -11.46
C ARG A 110 0.61 13.16 -12.67
N GLY A 111 0.13 14.39 -12.47
CA GLY A 111 0.06 15.41 -13.50
C GLY A 111 -1.04 15.22 -14.52
N ARG A 112 -2.00 14.31 -14.26
CA ARG A 112 -3.25 14.20 -15.01
C ARG A 112 -4.40 14.65 -14.12
N ASN A 113 -5.45 15.20 -14.73
CA ASN A 113 -6.70 15.38 -14.01
C ASN A 113 -7.38 14.04 -13.76
N LEU A 114 -7.92 13.85 -12.56
CA LEU A 114 -8.53 12.59 -12.12
C LEU A 114 -10.01 12.78 -11.84
N ALA A 115 -10.80 11.78 -12.24
CA ALA A 115 -12.21 11.66 -11.86
C ALA A 115 -12.44 10.35 -11.10
N PRO A 116 -13.41 10.33 -10.15
CA PRO A 116 -13.82 9.10 -9.50
C PRO A 116 -14.33 8.05 -10.50
N ASP A 117 -13.87 6.82 -10.36
CA ASP A 117 -14.30 5.66 -11.17
C ASP A 117 -14.39 4.43 -10.29
N ARG A 118 -15.60 3.93 -10.02
CA ARG A 118 -15.81 2.77 -9.13
C ARG A 118 -15.17 1.48 -9.64
N LYS A 119 -14.88 1.37 -10.94
CA LYS A 119 -14.28 0.18 -11.55
C LYS A 119 -12.75 0.23 -11.52
N ALA A 120 -12.15 1.41 -11.35
CA ALA A 120 -10.71 1.54 -11.23
C ALA A 120 -10.22 1.00 -9.88
N ARG A 121 -9.04 0.35 -9.87
CA ARG A 121 -8.42 -0.25 -8.67
C ARG A 121 -8.38 0.73 -7.49
N TRP A 122 -7.90 1.96 -7.74
CA TRP A 122 -7.84 3.01 -6.72
C TRP A 122 -9.07 3.92 -6.69
N ARG A 123 -10.15 3.55 -7.38
CA ARG A 123 -11.38 4.34 -7.54
C ARG A 123 -11.21 5.69 -8.26
N TYR A 124 -10.09 5.87 -8.97
CA TYR A 124 -9.82 7.05 -9.78
C TYR A 124 -9.25 6.63 -11.12
N ARG A 125 -9.57 7.40 -12.16
CA ARG A 125 -8.98 7.29 -13.48
C ARG A 125 -8.57 8.66 -14.00
N ALA A 126 -7.59 8.70 -14.90
CA ALA A 126 -7.29 9.90 -15.65
C ALA A 126 -8.47 10.30 -16.54
N THR A 127 -8.81 11.57 -16.55
CA THR A 127 -9.69 12.16 -17.57
C THR A 127 -8.86 12.58 -18.77
N ALA A 128 -9.45 12.52 -19.97
CA ALA A 128 -8.88 13.25 -21.09
C ALA A 128 -9.07 14.75 -20.78
N ASP A 129 -7.97 15.50 -20.84
CA ASP A 129 -8.03 16.96 -20.87
C ASP A 129 -8.56 17.43 -22.23
#